data_AF-A0A2K8T136-F1
#
_entry.id   AF-A0A2K8T136-F1
#
_cell.length_a   1.000
_cell.length_b   1.000
_cell.length_c   1.000
_cell.angle_alpha   90.00
_cell.angle_beta   90.00
_cell.angle_gamma   90.00
#
_symmetry.space_group_name_H-M   'P 1'
#
loop_
_entity.id
_entity.type
_entity.pdbx_description
1 polymer ?
#
loop_
_entity_poly.entity_id
_entity_poly.type
_entity_poly.pdbx_seq_one_letter_code
_entity_poly.pdbx_strand_id
1 'polypeptide(L)'
;MEVKLGFGAVPKPQYVFISKEPDHCWYMLSEDERRIPVYERALTGAITGIEVNKRVETRFGVVEKTDLYILADKPYIIRSGSESYFSQSLLLSLDVLTSEQLPNPLTITVSPGESNVVFCKISDPITYRSVDVMWDGSIPFLQKHQIAN
;
A
#
# COMPACT_ATOMS: atom_id res chain seq x y z
N MET A 1 20.83 -10.95 14.69
CA MET A 1 19.89 -10.23 15.57
C MET A 1 19.22 -11.26 16.45
N GLU A 2 19.34 -11.12 17.76
CA GLU A 2 18.77 -12.05 18.73
C GLU A 2 17.39 -11.54 19.16
N VAL A 3 16.34 -12.33 18.93
CA VAL A 3 14.97 -11.95 19.27
C VAL A 3 14.75 -12.20 20.76
N LYS A 4 14.60 -11.12 21.54
CA LYS A 4 14.28 -11.23 22.97
C LYS A 4 12.84 -11.73 23.13
N LEU A 5 12.67 -12.88 23.78
CA LEU A 5 11.37 -13.40 24.17
C LEU A 5 10.89 -12.72 25.47
N GLY A 6 9.56 -12.55 25.62
CA GLY A 6 8.93 -11.94 26.80
C GLY A 6 8.51 -10.48 26.59
N PHE A 7 8.27 -9.76 27.69
CA PHE A 7 7.83 -8.36 27.63
C PHE A 7 8.90 -7.48 26.98
N GLY A 8 8.47 -6.71 25.98
CA GLY A 8 9.29 -5.73 25.27
C GLY A 8 8.50 -4.47 25.00
N ALA A 9 9.17 -3.46 24.44
CA ALA A 9 8.48 -2.27 23.96
C ALA A 9 7.52 -2.67 22.82
N VAL A 10 6.33 -2.07 22.79
CA VAL A 10 5.42 -2.23 21.66
C VAL A 10 6.09 -1.62 20.43
N PRO A 11 6.33 -2.40 19.36
CA PRO A 11 6.86 -1.84 18.14
C PRO A 11 5.82 -0.87 17.56
N LYS A 12 6.18 0.41 17.46
CA LYS A 12 5.29 1.42 16.87
C LYS A 12 5.32 1.25 15.35
N PRO A 13 4.16 1.05 14.69
CA PRO A 13 4.11 0.97 13.25
C PRO A 13 4.51 2.31 12.61
N GLN A 14 5.27 2.25 11.53
CA GLN A 14 5.56 3.41 10.70
C GLN A 14 4.37 3.67 9.76
N TYR A 15 3.70 4.81 9.93
CA TYR A 15 2.69 5.24 8.98
C TYR A 15 3.34 5.73 7.68
N VAL A 16 2.80 5.25 6.58
CA VAL A 16 3.13 5.66 5.21
C VAL A 16 1.85 6.09 4.54
N PHE A 17 1.88 7.22 3.86
CA PHE A 17 0.74 7.84 3.21
C PHE A 17 0.95 7.88 1.70
N ILE A 18 -0.15 7.76 0.96
CA ILE A 18 -0.13 7.82 -0.50
C ILE A 18 -0.39 9.27 -0.98
N SER A 19 0.49 9.81 -1.83
CA SER A 19 0.31 11.08 -2.56
C SER A 19 0.95 10.96 -3.93
N LYS A 20 0.32 11.50 -4.98
CA LYS A 20 0.97 11.58 -6.28
C LYS A 20 1.87 12.82 -6.31
N GLU A 21 3.17 12.61 -6.22
CA GLU A 21 4.21 13.63 -6.40
C GLU A 21 5.08 13.27 -7.63
N PRO A 22 5.89 14.20 -8.18
CA PRO A 22 6.63 13.95 -9.42
C PRO A 22 7.61 12.76 -9.34
N ASP A 23 8.30 12.62 -8.22
CA ASP A 23 9.41 11.69 -8.02
C ASP A 23 9.12 10.58 -7.00
N HIS A 24 8.06 10.72 -6.19
CA HIS A 24 7.63 9.73 -5.22
C HIS A 24 6.10 9.59 -5.20
N CYS A 25 5.62 8.44 -4.71
CA CYS A 25 4.19 8.23 -4.50
C CYS A 25 3.82 8.11 -3.02
N TRP A 26 4.83 7.95 -2.15
CA TRP A 26 4.68 7.57 -0.75
C TRP A 26 5.42 8.59 0.10
N TYR A 27 4.87 8.93 1.25
CA TYR A 27 5.53 9.81 2.20
C TYR A 27 5.22 9.39 3.64
N MET A 28 6.12 9.74 4.55
CA MET A 28 5.91 9.65 5.99
C MET A 28 5.67 11.05 6.56
N LEU A 29 5.14 11.12 7.77
CA LEU A 29 5.06 12.36 8.52
C LEU A 29 6.17 12.37 9.59
N SER A 30 6.90 13.48 9.68
CA SER A 30 7.76 13.79 10.83
C SER A 30 6.92 14.03 12.08
N GLU A 31 7.57 14.17 13.24
CA GLU A 31 6.90 14.59 14.48
C GLU A 31 6.18 15.94 14.32
N ASP A 32 6.79 16.88 13.58
CA ASP A 32 6.18 18.18 13.24
C ASP A 32 5.17 18.14 12.05
N GLU A 33 4.66 16.96 11.71
CA GLU A 33 3.73 16.72 10.57
C GLU A 33 4.24 17.16 9.20
N ARG A 34 5.56 17.28 9.01
CA ARG A 34 6.14 17.55 7.69
C ARG A 34 6.20 16.27 6.87
N ARG A 35 5.90 16.37 5.58
CA ARG A 35 6.01 15.24 4.66
C ARG A 35 7.49 14.92 4.40
N ILE A 36 7.86 13.67 4.63
CA ILE A 36 9.17 13.11 4.29
C ILE A 36 8.95 12.15 3.11
N PRO A 37 9.48 12.44 1.92
CA PRO A 37 9.29 11.59 0.74
C PRO A 37 9.95 10.22 0.93
N VAL A 38 9.31 9.19 0.40
CA VAL A 38 9.86 7.83 0.25
C VAL A 38 10.04 7.60 -1.24
N TYR A 39 11.30 7.53 -1.69
CA TYR A 39 11.63 7.47 -3.12
C TYR A 39 11.51 6.07 -3.70
N GLU A 40 11.56 5.05 -2.85
CA GLU A 40 11.31 3.67 -3.20
C GLU A 40 9.91 3.50 -3.77
N ARG A 41 9.81 2.76 -4.89
CA ARG A 41 8.54 2.51 -5.58
C ARG A 41 7.85 1.24 -5.12
N ALA A 42 8.49 0.45 -4.27
CA ALA A 42 7.98 -0.84 -3.84
C ALA A 42 8.27 -1.11 -2.36
N LEU A 43 7.32 -1.75 -1.69
CA LEU A 43 7.49 -2.34 -0.36
C LEU A 43 7.13 -3.82 -0.41
N THR A 44 8.07 -4.66 0.01
CA THR A 44 7.86 -6.09 0.15
C THR A 44 7.68 -6.45 1.62
N GLY A 45 6.61 -7.16 1.96
CA GLY A 45 6.35 -7.61 3.31
C GLY A 45 5.14 -8.54 3.39
N ALA A 46 4.93 -9.14 4.56
CA ALA A 46 3.76 -9.96 4.82
C ALA A 46 2.58 -9.05 5.21
N ILE A 47 1.43 -9.24 4.57
CA ILE A 47 0.21 -8.52 4.93
C ILE A 47 -0.36 -9.14 6.20
N THR A 48 -0.48 -8.34 7.26
CA THR A 48 -0.97 -8.82 8.56
C THR A 48 -2.40 -8.37 8.86
N GLY A 49 -2.97 -7.51 8.02
CA GLY A 49 -4.35 -7.07 8.15
C GLY A 49 -4.71 -5.91 7.23
N ILE A 50 -6.01 -5.66 7.12
CA ILE A 50 -6.56 -4.50 6.40
C ILE A 50 -7.78 -3.97 7.16
N GLU A 51 -7.86 -2.65 7.28
CA GLU A 51 -9.05 -1.95 7.78
C GLU A 51 -9.57 -1.02 6.69
N VAL A 52 -10.77 -1.30 6.20
CA VAL A 52 -11.47 -0.49 5.20
C VAL A 52 -12.49 0.43 5.87
N ASN A 53 -12.73 1.60 5.28
CA ASN A 53 -13.70 2.60 5.76
C ASN A 53 -13.46 3.03 7.21
N LYS A 54 -12.19 3.04 7.62
CA LYS A 54 -11.78 3.51 8.94
C LYS A 54 -12.03 5.01 9.02
N ARG A 55 -12.88 5.43 9.97
CA ARG A 55 -13.15 6.84 10.21
C ARG A 55 -11.97 7.44 10.98
N VAL A 56 -11.34 8.44 10.39
CA VAL A 56 -10.18 9.15 10.97
C VAL A 56 -10.51 10.62 11.09
N GLU A 57 -10.33 11.18 12.29
CA GLU A 57 -10.41 12.61 12.50
C GLU A 57 -9.18 13.31 11.92
N THR A 58 -9.42 14.31 11.08
CA THR A 58 -8.38 15.18 10.53
C THR A 58 -8.69 16.62 10.88
N ARG A 59 -7.72 17.52 10.64
CA ARG A 59 -7.92 18.98 10.78
C ARG A 59 -9.05 19.53 9.89
N PHE A 60 -9.48 18.77 8.88
CA PHE A 60 -10.55 19.15 7.94
C PHE A 60 -11.87 18.39 8.20
N GLY A 61 -11.94 17.61 9.28
CA GLY A 61 -13.11 16.80 9.63
C GLY A 61 -12.85 15.30 9.58
N VAL A 62 -13.92 14.53 9.79
CA VAL A 62 -13.89 13.06 9.75
C VAL A 62 -13.88 12.59 8.31
N VAL A 63 -12.92 11.74 7.97
CA VAL A 63 -12.79 11.15 6.62
C VAL A 63 -12.61 9.64 6.74
N GLU A 64 -12.99 8.91 5.68
CA GLU A 64 -12.77 7.47 5.60
C GLU A 64 -11.42 7.15 4.95
N LYS A 65 -10.71 6.21 5.55
CA LYS A 65 -9.39 5.74 5.14
C LYS A 65 -9.35 4.22 5.05
N THR A 66 -8.45 3.74 4.21
CA THR A 66 -8.01 2.34 4.19
C THR A 66 -6.62 2.25 4.80
N ASP A 67 -6.46 1.43 5.82
CA ASP A 67 -5.19 1.08 6.44
C ASP A 67 -4.81 -0.35 6.06
N LEU A 68 -3.68 -0.52 5.38
CA LEU A 68 -3.07 -1.82 5.11
C LEU A 68 -1.88 -2.03 6.06
N TYR A 69 -1.93 -3.12 6.83
CA TYR A 69 -0.90 -3.48 7.81
C TYR A 69 0.08 -4.46 7.19
N ILE A 70 1.38 -4.11 7.22
CA ILE A 70 2.45 -4.89 6.60
C ILE A 70 3.58 -5.08 7.60
N LEU A 71 4.05 -6.32 7.74
CA LEU A 71 5.28 -6.64 8.44
C LEU A 71 6.42 -6.85 7.44
N ALA A 72 7.43 -5.97 7.48
CA ALA A 72 8.65 -6.06 6.67
C ALA A 72 9.89 -5.99 7.60
N ASP A 73 10.88 -5.13 7.31
CA ASP A 73 11.99 -4.85 8.24
C ASP A 73 11.49 -4.27 9.59
N LYS A 74 10.30 -3.67 9.58
CA LYS A 74 9.52 -3.19 10.72
C LYS A 74 8.02 -3.21 10.36
N PRO A 75 7.11 -3.03 11.33
CA PRO A 75 5.69 -2.88 11.01
C PRO A 75 5.41 -1.54 10.31
N TYR A 76 4.67 -1.59 9.21
CA TYR A 76 4.18 -0.44 8.45
C TYR A 76 2.66 -0.43 8.42
N ILE A 77 2.10 0.78 8.35
CA ILE A 77 0.69 1.00 8.00
C ILE A 77 0.65 1.90 6.78
N ILE A 78 0.24 1.36 5.63
CA ILE A 78 -0.02 2.17 4.44
C ILE A 78 -1.45 2.70 4.55
N ARG A 79 -1.58 4.02 4.68
CA ARG A 79 -2.84 4.73 4.79
C ARG A 79 -3.17 5.48 3.49
N SER A 80 -4.38 5.25 2.99
CA SER A 80 -4.91 5.89 1.79
C SER A 80 -6.38 6.29 1.97
N GLY A 81 -6.92 7.13 1.08
CA GLY A 81 -8.36 7.42 1.07
C GLY A 81 -9.16 6.19 0.64
N SER A 82 -10.28 5.87 1.30
CA SER A 82 -11.06 4.68 0.97
C SER A 82 -11.48 4.61 -0.51
N GLU A 83 -11.84 5.75 -1.09
CA GLU A 83 -12.26 5.86 -2.50
C GLU A 83 -11.10 6.12 -3.48
N SER A 84 -9.86 6.14 -3.00
CA SER A 84 -8.72 6.37 -3.88
C SER A 84 -8.49 5.20 -4.83
N TYR A 85 -7.96 5.48 -6.02
CA TYR A 85 -7.54 4.44 -6.97
C TYR A 85 -6.53 3.46 -6.37
N PHE A 86 -5.68 3.93 -5.46
CA PHE A 86 -4.76 3.08 -4.71
C PHE A 86 -5.54 2.04 -3.91
N SER A 87 -6.54 2.47 -3.11
CA SER A 87 -7.37 1.55 -2.31
C SER A 87 -8.15 0.57 -3.17
N GLN A 88 -8.75 1.05 -4.26
CA GLN A 88 -9.53 0.18 -5.16
C GLN A 88 -8.63 -0.87 -5.84
N SER A 89 -7.49 -0.46 -6.40
CA SER A 89 -6.55 -1.39 -7.02
C SER A 89 -5.93 -2.37 -6.02
N LEU A 90 -5.66 -1.91 -4.80
CA LEU A 90 -5.23 -2.76 -3.70
C LEU A 90 -6.28 -3.83 -3.38
N LEU A 91 -7.52 -3.43 -3.10
CA LEU A 91 -8.59 -4.35 -2.72
C LEU A 91 -8.88 -5.38 -3.81
N LEU A 92 -8.95 -4.95 -5.07
CA LEU A 92 -9.10 -5.86 -6.20
C LEU A 92 -7.94 -6.86 -6.27
N SER A 93 -6.69 -6.40 -6.07
CA SER A 93 -5.53 -7.29 -6.10
C SER A 93 -5.55 -8.30 -4.96
N LEU A 94 -6.03 -7.91 -3.77
CA LEU A 94 -6.14 -8.81 -2.63
C LEU A 94 -7.25 -9.84 -2.79
N ASP A 95 -8.36 -9.48 -3.45
CA ASP A 95 -9.49 -10.39 -3.69
C ASP A 95 -9.15 -11.57 -4.61
N VAL A 96 -8.16 -11.38 -5.50
CA VAL A 96 -7.70 -12.43 -6.43
C VAL A 96 -6.69 -13.38 -5.77
N LEU A 97 -6.08 -13.01 -4.65
CA LEU A 97 -5.10 -13.85 -3.97
C LEU A 97 -5.76 -15.05 -3.29
N THR A 98 -5.15 -16.22 -3.45
CA THR A 98 -5.61 -17.42 -2.72
C THR A 98 -5.23 -17.33 -1.24
N SER A 99 -5.93 -18.13 -0.42
CA SER A 99 -5.60 -18.30 1.01
C SER A 99 -4.18 -18.82 1.25
N GLU A 100 -3.58 -19.49 0.28
CA GLU A 100 -2.19 -19.97 0.33
C GLU A 100 -1.18 -18.87 -0.04
N GLN A 101 -1.58 -17.89 -0.84
CA GLN A 101 -0.72 -16.78 -1.26
C GLN A 101 -0.70 -15.64 -0.25
N LEU A 102 -1.83 -15.33 0.40
CA LEU A 102 -1.96 -14.24 1.37
C LEU A 102 -0.95 -14.26 2.53
N PRO A 103 -0.56 -15.42 3.11
CA PRO A 103 0.42 -15.48 4.19
C PRO A 103 1.86 -15.21 3.72
N ASN A 104 2.14 -15.35 2.42
CA ASN A 104 3.47 -15.14 1.88
C ASN A 104 3.77 -13.63 1.75
N PRO A 105 5.05 -13.22 1.86
CA PRO A 105 5.44 -11.85 1.56
C PRO A 105 5.04 -11.46 0.14
N LEU A 106 4.47 -10.27 -0.02
CA LEU A 106 4.04 -9.70 -1.28
C LEU A 106 4.73 -8.36 -1.51
N THR A 107 5.03 -8.05 -2.77
CA THR A 107 5.57 -6.75 -3.16
C THR A 107 4.45 -5.86 -3.65
N ILE A 108 4.26 -4.74 -2.95
CA ILE A 108 3.34 -3.67 -3.32
C ILE A 108 4.14 -2.60 -4.03
N THR A 109 3.89 -2.45 -5.32
CA THR A 109 4.51 -1.40 -6.16
C THR A 109 3.51 -0.28 -6.40
N VAL A 110 4.02 0.94 -6.48
CA VAL A 110 3.23 2.10 -6.88
C VAL A 110 3.77 2.81 -8.10
N SER A 111 2.83 3.32 -8.88
CA SER A 111 3.10 4.14 -10.05
C SER A 111 2.18 5.35 -10.07
N PRO A 112 2.71 6.53 -10.43
CA PRO A 112 1.90 7.73 -10.59
C PRO A 112 1.05 7.57 -11.86
N GLY A 113 -0.22 7.96 -11.78
CA GLY A 113 -1.11 8.08 -12.92
C GLY A 113 -1.30 9.52 -13.35
N GLU A 114 -2.29 9.73 -14.24
CA GLU A 114 -2.76 11.06 -14.60
C GLU A 114 -3.41 11.78 -13.40
N SER A 115 -3.35 13.12 -13.41
CA SER A 115 -3.94 13.95 -12.34
C SER A 115 -3.39 13.60 -10.95
N ASN A 116 -4.24 13.24 -9.96
CA ASN A 116 -3.87 12.91 -8.57
C ASN A 116 -3.91 11.41 -8.28
N VAL A 117 -3.79 10.57 -9.32
CA VAL A 117 -3.95 9.12 -9.22
C VAL A 117 -2.64 8.45 -8.86
N VAL A 118 -2.68 7.50 -7.91
CA VAL A 118 -1.61 6.54 -7.65
C VAL A 118 -2.18 5.14 -7.81
N PHE A 119 -1.56 4.33 -8.66
CA PHE A 119 -1.92 2.94 -8.84
C PHE A 119 -1.08 2.05 -7.93
N CYS A 120 -1.67 0.95 -7.46
CA CYS A 120 -0.99 -0.12 -6.75
C CYS A 120 -0.98 -1.39 -7.60
N LYS A 121 0.14 -2.12 -7.59
CA LYS A 121 0.25 -3.48 -8.12
C LYS A 121 0.82 -4.41 -7.05
N ILE A 122 0.19 -5.55 -6.86
CA ILE A 122 0.71 -6.62 -6.00
C ILE A 122 1.43 -7.65 -6.86
N SER A 123 2.59 -8.11 -6.41
CA SER A 123 3.36 -9.18 -7.07
C SER A 123 4.02 -10.10 -6.07
N ASP A 124 4.23 -11.34 -6.48
CA ASP A 124 5.05 -12.31 -5.75
C ASP A 124 6.53 -11.91 -5.89
N PRO A 125 7.26 -11.67 -4.79
CA PRO A 125 8.67 -11.26 -4.82
C PRO A 125 9.64 -12.33 -5.33
N ILE A 126 9.23 -13.61 -5.33
CA ILE A 126 10.06 -14.73 -5.79
C ILE A 126 9.90 -14.91 -7.29
N THR A 127 8.65 -14.91 -7.78
CA THR A 127 8.36 -15.17 -9.19
C THR A 127 8.27 -13.90 -10.04
N TYR A 128 8.19 -12.73 -9.40
CA TYR A 128 7.92 -11.41 -10.01
C TYR A 128 6.62 -11.36 -10.81
N ARG A 129 5.76 -12.37 -10.67
CA ARG A 129 4.44 -12.40 -11.29
C ARG A 129 3.53 -11.47 -10.54
N SER A 130 2.87 -10.61 -11.30
CA SER A 130 1.86 -9.74 -10.73
C SER A 130 0.55 -10.48 -10.56
N VAL A 131 -0.21 -10.10 -9.55
CA VAL A 131 -1.58 -10.54 -9.40
C VAL A 131 -2.39 -9.85 -10.50
N ASP A 132 -2.81 -10.63 -11.50
CA ASP A 132 -3.60 -10.11 -12.61
C ASP A 132 -5.05 -9.91 -12.15
N VAL A 133 -5.41 -8.65 -12.02
CA VAL A 133 -6.77 -8.23 -11.71
C VAL A 133 -7.53 -7.99 -13.02
N MET A 134 -8.54 -8.81 -13.29
CA MET A 134 -9.52 -8.51 -14.33
C MET A 134 -10.40 -7.37 -13.84
N TRP A 135 -10.38 -6.27 -14.58
CA TRP A 135 -11.23 -5.12 -14.31
C TRP A 135 -12.26 -4.96 -15.42
N ASP A 136 -13.53 -4.79 -15.06
CA ASP A 136 -14.68 -4.83 -15.96
C ASP A 136 -14.89 -3.56 -16.82
N GLY A 137 -13.88 -2.68 -16.88
CA GLY A 137 -13.85 -1.57 -17.83
C GLY A 137 -14.69 -0.36 -17.44
N SER A 138 -15.12 -0.24 -16.18
CA SER A 138 -15.77 0.99 -15.69
C SER A 138 -14.82 2.20 -15.64
N ILE A 139 -13.49 2.03 -15.71
CA ILE A 139 -12.50 3.10 -15.95
C ILE A 139 -11.30 2.50 -16.76
N PRO A 140 -10.56 3.23 -17.63
CA PRO A 140 -9.88 2.60 -18.80
C PRO A 140 -8.41 2.13 -18.69
N PHE A 141 -7.74 2.18 -17.53
CA PHE A 141 -6.29 2.51 -17.56
C PHE A 141 -5.24 1.40 -17.35
N LEU A 142 -5.62 0.15 -17.01
CA LEU A 142 -4.59 -0.89 -16.74
C LEU A 142 -4.02 -1.58 -17.98
N GLN A 143 -4.59 -1.38 -19.18
CA GLN A 143 -4.04 -1.99 -20.41
C GLN A 143 -2.75 -1.32 -20.93
N LYS A 144 -2.43 -0.09 -20.51
CA LYS A 144 -1.33 0.68 -21.13
C LYS A 144 0.09 0.34 -20.64
N HIS A 145 0.26 -0.49 -19.62
CA HIS A 145 1.60 -0.81 -19.07
C HIS A 145 1.96 -2.30 -19.14
N GLN A 146 1.20 -3.11 -19.89
CA GLN A 146 1.60 -4.48 -20.23
C GLN A 146 2.44 -4.56 -21.53
N ILE A 147 2.78 -3.44 -22.17
CA ILE A 147 3.63 -3.45 -23.36
C ILE A 147 4.70 -2.35 -23.28
N ALA A 148 5.83 -2.69 -22.69
CA ALA A 148 7.14 -2.18 -23.10
C ALA A 148 8.17 -3.22 -22.68
N ASN A 149 8.73 -3.89 -23.69
CA ASN A 149 9.91 -4.76 -23.57
C ASN A 149 11.12 -3.97 -23.07
#